data_AF-A0A6H5JGX5-F1
#
_entry.id   AF-A0A6H5JGX5-F1
#
_cell.length_a   1.000
_cell.length_b   1.000
_cell.length_c   1.000
_cell.angle_alpha   90.00
_cell.angle_beta   90.00
_cell.angle_gamma   90.00
#
_symmetry.space_group_name_H-M   'P 1'
#
loop_
_entity.id
_entity.type
_entity.pdbx_description
1 polymer ?
#
loop_
_entity_poly.entity_id
_entity_poly.type
_entity_poly.pdbx_seq_one_letter_code
_entity_poly.pdbx_strand_id
1 'polypeptide(L)'
;MAYRLPSWWNGSPWWSRALVLSAHVALTSTLPSLAFVLCSDQGAAAPATPVITREVAFVTTTSDVAASLRGVGQGLEGTWRGRKAAGGGGLTMILKRKMRKRRNSSGDFFVDESCVDCDICCWMDPRTFKRSGLGAVVASQPKTEEDRMRAFQAMLACPAGSIRVMRGDRQVIKALESFPLPVDEERLPGIYQLGPTTRESMGNTPYLIVRPGKGNIMIDVPRYLEQTADQVAALGDVKYMIVTARDNADGHERWKKKFPGMIRILHRLDLARKTRIMEERLDGKGPWYLVEDGFESPEDGYVTGDTARFDFLEVPDEDCAPYDPTVKIVGIPGQTRGSIGVIVEWGKRKRGGKERLGFTGGTVGMSVEKQNLDTFTRTLETDRATLASSVRLLSKEGITWLMPGRGARVMYRTRKEGKADLEKAAERTEALPNLAGNRLLFGTEFL
;
A
#
# COMPACT_ATOMS: atom_id res chain seq x y z
N MET A 1 51.15 -43.25 28.77
CA MET A 1 50.46 -43.79 29.95
C MET A 1 49.01 -43.29 29.90
N ALA A 2 48.08 -44.02 29.31
CA ALA A 2 47.34 -45.17 29.85
C ALA A 2 46.10 -44.76 30.69
N TYR A 3 44.92 -44.94 30.06
CA TYR A 3 43.64 -45.44 30.57
C TYR A 3 43.03 -44.91 31.89
N ARG A 4 41.75 -44.47 31.83
CA ARG A 4 40.55 -45.30 32.13
C ARG A 4 39.25 -44.49 32.01
N LEU A 5 38.30 -45.01 31.22
CA LEU A 5 36.84 -44.87 31.42
C LEU A 5 36.36 -46.01 32.34
N PRO A 6 35.12 -45.98 32.86
CA PRO A 6 34.05 -46.72 32.16
C PRO A 6 32.61 -46.16 32.30
N SER A 7 31.82 -46.47 31.24
CA SER A 7 30.38 -46.86 31.15
C SER A 7 29.32 -45.98 31.86
N TRP A 8 28.10 -45.76 31.33
CA TRP A 8 27.09 -46.75 30.97
C TRP A 8 26.31 -46.39 29.70
N TRP A 9 25.92 -47.45 29.01
CA TRP A 9 25.30 -47.55 27.69
C TRP A 9 23.99 -48.33 27.87
N ASN A 10 22.95 -47.94 27.14
CA ASN A 10 21.81 -48.76 26.69
C ASN A 10 21.09 -47.87 25.67
N GLY A 11 20.82 -48.22 24.42
CA GLY A 11 20.88 -49.46 23.68
C GLY A 11 19.91 -49.25 22.50
N SER A 12 20.42 -49.41 21.28
CA SER A 12 19.87 -49.06 19.95
C SER A 12 18.65 -49.93 19.53
N PRO A 13 18.32 -50.24 18.24
CA PRO A 13 18.75 -49.75 16.90
C PRO A 13 17.54 -49.49 15.91
N TRP A 14 17.64 -48.91 14.70
CA TRP A 14 18.03 -49.58 13.43
C TRP A 14 18.07 -48.59 12.22
N TRP A 15 19.22 -48.59 11.52
CA TRP A 15 19.51 -48.52 10.07
C TRP A 15 19.27 -47.29 9.17
N SER A 16 20.40 -46.88 8.57
CA SER A 16 20.63 -46.04 7.40
C SER A 16 20.20 -46.71 6.09
N ARG A 17 19.81 -45.91 5.08
CA ARG A 17 20.11 -46.18 3.66
C ARG A 17 20.17 -44.88 2.87
N ALA A 18 21.36 -44.58 2.37
CA ALA A 18 21.59 -43.67 1.27
C ALA A 18 21.06 -44.29 -0.03
N LEU A 19 20.51 -43.47 -0.92
CA LEU A 19 20.40 -43.81 -2.33
C LEU A 19 20.69 -42.57 -3.18
N VAL A 20 21.82 -42.65 -3.86
CA VAL A 20 22.23 -41.84 -5.00
C VAL A 20 21.37 -42.27 -6.18
N LEU A 21 20.77 -41.32 -6.90
CA LEU A 21 20.28 -41.55 -8.25
C LEU A 21 20.50 -40.29 -9.09
N SER A 22 21.56 -40.38 -9.90
CA SER A 22 21.85 -39.52 -11.04
C SER A 22 20.81 -39.76 -12.13
N ALA A 23 20.33 -38.68 -12.77
CA ALA A 23 19.69 -38.77 -14.08
C ALA A 23 20.18 -37.61 -14.95
N HIS A 24 20.96 -37.98 -15.98
CA HIS A 24 21.29 -37.15 -17.13
C HIS A 24 20.04 -36.91 -17.97
N VAL A 25 19.83 -35.68 -18.42
CA VAL A 25 19.22 -35.41 -19.72
C VAL A 25 20.03 -34.30 -20.38
N ALA A 26 20.82 -34.69 -21.37
CA ALA A 26 21.39 -33.80 -22.37
C ALA A 26 20.33 -33.55 -23.43
N LEU A 27 20.14 -32.29 -23.83
CA LEU A 27 19.62 -31.94 -25.15
C LEU A 27 20.35 -30.69 -25.64
N THR A 28 21.21 -30.98 -26.61
CA THR A 28 21.91 -30.09 -27.54
C THR A 28 20.92 -29.31 -28.41
N SER A 29 21.22 -28.05 -28.72
CA SER A 29 21.45 -27.60 -30.11
C SER A 29 21.65 -26.09 -30.25
N THR A 30 22.87 -25.73 -30.69
CA THR A 30 23.19 -24.78 -31.78
C THR A 30 22.84 -23.29 -31.62
N LEU A 31 23.87 -22.52 -31.28
CA LEU A 31 24.13 -21.17 -31.80
C LEU A 31 24.68 -21.26 -33.24
N PRO A 32 24.55 -20.20 -34.05
CA PRO A 32 25.55 -19.89 -35.05
C PRO A 32 26.26 -18.57 -34.71
N SER A 33 27.59 -18.65 -34.66
CA SER A 33 28.51 -17.54 -34.80
C SER A 33 28.77 -17.31 -36.28
N LEU A 34 28.85 -16.06 -36.74
CA LEU A 34 29.59 -15.68 -37.95
C LEU A 34 30.17 -14.28 -37.76
N ALA A 35 31.37 -14.13 -38.30
CA ALA A 35 32.44 -13.26 -37.85
C ALA A 35 32.60 -11.97 -38.69
N PHE A 36 33.32 -11.01 -38.08
CA PHE A 36 34.22 -9.97 -38.61
C PHE A 36 34.21 -9.61 -40.11
N VAL A 37 34.28 -8.30 -40.42
CA VAL A 37 35.36 -7.61 -41.19
C VAL A 37 35.29 -6.07 -40.94
N LEU A 38 36.46 -5.43 -41.07
CA LEU A 38 36.91 -4.08 -40.68
C LEU A 38 36.49 -2.87 -41.55
N CYS A 39 36.58 -1.67 -40.92
CA CYS A 39 36.91 -0.30 -41.39
C CYS A 39 36.58 0.17 -42.82
N SER A 40 35.91 1.33 -42.96
CA SER A 40 36.53 2.68 -43.10
C SER A 40 35.55 3.76 -43.60
N ASP A 41 35.62 4.92 -42.95
CA ASP A 41 35.46 6.33 -43.40
C ASP A 41 34.21 6.91 -44.11
N GLN A 42 33.80 8.06 -43.51
CA GLN A 42 33.24 9.32 -44.04
C GLN A 42 31.87 9.37 -44.72
N GLY A 43 31.02 10.28 -44.22
CA GLY A 43 29.93 10.88 -45.00
C GLY A 43 28.71 11.27 -44.18
N ALA A 44 28.57 12.56 -43.92
CA ALA A 44 27.43 13.17 -43.24
C ALA A 44 26.10 12.97 -43.99
N ALA A 45 25.08 12.46 -43.30
CA ALA A 45 23.66 12.76 -43.51
C ALA A 45 22.82 12.18 -42.36
N ALA A 46 21.89 12.95 -41.83
CA ALA A 46 21.01 12.58 -40.72
C ALA A 46 20.18 11.31 -40.98
N PRO A 47 19.98 10.42 -39.99
CA PRO A 47 18.97 9.39 -40.10
C PRO A 47 17.71 9.76 -39.31
N ALA A 48 16.58 9.68 -40.01
CA ALA A 48 15.25 9.60 -39.43
C ALA A 48 15.20 8.47 -38.38
N THR A 49 14.54 8.76 -37.26
CA THR A 49 14.23 7.80 -36.20
C THR A 49 13.44 6.61 -36.74
N PRO A 50 13.92 5.36 -36.61
CA PRO A 50 13.10 4.20 -36.89
C PRO A 50 12.15 3.97 -35.69
N VAL A 51 10.85 4.05 -35.96
CA VAL A 51 9.80 3.56 -35.07
C VAL A 51 9.93 2.04 -35.04
N ILE A 52 10.52 1.49 -33.98
CA ILE A 52 10.49 0.06 -33.70
C ILE A 52 9.16 -0.24 -33.01
N THR A 53 8.16 -0.64 -33.78
CA THR A 53 7.01 -1.38 -33.24
C THR A 53 7.48 -2.79 -32.90
N ARG A 54 7.85 -3.02 -31.63
CA ARG A 54 7.93 -4.38 -31.10
C ARG A 54 6.49 -4.85 -30.84
N GLU A 55 5.92 -5.59 -31.79
CA GLU A 55 4.85 -6.52 -31.47
C GLU A 55 5.41 -7.59 -30.53
N VAL A 56 5.14 -7.43 -29.23
CA VAL A 56 5.29 -8.53 -28.28
C VAL A 56 4.00 -9.34 -28.39
N ALA A 57 4.05 -10.41 -29.18
CA ALA A 57 3.00 -11.41 -29.20
C ALA A 57 2.97 -12.13 -27.84
N PHE A 58 2.15 -11.63 -26.91
CA PHE A 58 1.75 -12.39 -25.73
C PHE A 58 0.74 -13.45 -26.15
N VAL A 59 1.23 -14.66 -26.43
CA VAL A 59 0.38 -15.86 -26.42
C VAL A 59 0.19 -16.25 -24.97
N THR A 60 -0.79 -15.65 -24.28
CA THR A 60 -1.31 -16.17 -23.01
C THR A 60 -2.51 -17.03 -23.32
N THR A 61 -2.33 -18.34 -23.26
CA THR A 61 -3.42 -19.30 -23.35
C THR A 61 -4.41 -19.07 -22.20
N THR A 62 -5.70 -19.05 -22.52
CA THR A 62 -6.83 -18.84 -21.61
C THR A 62 -6.88 -19.80 -20.40
N SER A 63 -6.03 -20.83 -20.38
CA SER A 63 -5.86 -21.78 -19.28
C SER A 63 -5.12 -21.21 -18.06
N ASP A 64 -4.19 -20.26 -18.25
CA ASP A 64 -3.29 -19.83 -17.16
C ASP A 64 -3.93 -18.74 -16.29
N VAL A 65 -4.76 -17.89 -16.90
CA VAL A 65 -5.62 -16.93 -16.17
C VAL A 65 -6.63 -17.65 -15.28
N ALA A 66 -7.15 -18.81 -15.72
CA ALA A 66 -8.05 -19.63 -14.92
C ALA A 66 -7.36 -20.29 -13.71
N ALA A 67 -6.04 -20.48 -13.74
CA ALA A 67 -5.27 -21.06 -12.65
C ALA A 67 -5.01 -20.05 -11.52
N SER A 68 -4.63 -18.80 -11.81
CA SER A 68 -4.49 -17.76 -10.78
C SER A 68 -5.83 -17.35 -10.14
N LEU A 69 -6.94 -17.44 -10.88
CA LEU A 69 -8.29 -17.16 -10.33
C LEU A 69 -8.75 -18.23 -9.31
N ARG A 70 -8.21 -19.45 -9.33
CA ARG A 70 -8.49 -20.45 -8.26
C ARG A 70 -7.88 -20.03 -6.92
N GLY A 71 -6.80 -19.24 -6.91
CA GLY A 71 -6.19 -18.70 -5.70
C GLY A 71 -6.99 -17.55 -5.05
N VAL A 72 -7.79 -16.83 -5.84
CA VAL A 72 -8.65 -15.74 -5.34
C VAL A 72 -9.93 -16.29 -4.68
N GLY A 73 -10.39 -17.49 -5.08
CA GLY A 73 -11.54 -18.17 -4.50
C GLY A 73 -11.30 -18.82 -3.12
N GLN A 74 -10.07 -19.22 -2.81
CA GLN A 74 -9.79 -20.00 -1.58
C GLN A 74 -9.86 -19.19 -0.27
N GLY A 75 -9.93 -17.86 -0.33
CA GLY A 75 -10.19 -17.02 0.84
C GLY A 75 -11.68 -16.82 1.15
N LEU A 76 -12.59 -17.37 0.35
CA LEU A 76 -14.05 -17.19 0.44
C LEU A 76 -14.84 -18.51 0.47
N GLU A 77 -14.18 -19.66 0.40
CA GLU A 77 -14.83 -20.97 0.33
C GLU A 77 -14.60 -21.79 1.61
N GLY A 78 -15.41 -21.48 2.63
CA GLY A 78 -15.80 -22.49 3.62
C GLY A 78 -16.72 -23.50 2.96
N THR A 79 -16.19 -24.70 2.69
CA THR A 79 -16.90 -25.97 2.48
C THR A 79 -18.03 -26.00 1.44
N TRP A 80 -17.74 -26.17 0.14
CA TRP A 80 -18.65 -26.88 -0.78
C TRP A 80 -17.86 -27.62 -1.86
N ARG A 81 -17.49 -28.88 -1.60
CA ARG A 81 -17.08 -29.81 -2.66
C ARG A 81 -18.32 -30.30 -3.40
N GLY A 82 -18.39 -30.00 -4.70
CA GLY A 82 -18.99 -30.85 -5.72
C GLY A 82 -20.51 -31.01 -5.74
N ARG A 83 -21.18 -30.21 -6.58
CA ARG A 83 -22.12 -30.67 -7.63
C ARG A 83 -22.58 -29.48 -8.47
N LYS A 84 -22.45 -29.57 -9.80
CA LYS A 84 -23.10 -28.64 -10.73
C LYS A 84 -24.61 -28.82 -10.58
N ALA A 85 -25.27 -27.89 -9.90
CA ALA A 85 -26.73 -27.80 -9.90
C ALA A 85 -27.15 -26.62 -10.79
N ALA A 86 -27.65 -26.93 -11.98
CA ALA A 86 -28.46 -25.99 -12.75
C ALA A 86 -29.72 -25.68 -11.90
N GLY A 87 -29.74 -24.49 -11.27
CA GLY A 87 -30.77 -24.09 -10.30
C GLY A 87 -30.29 -23.14 -9.19
N GLY A 88 -28.98 -23.00 -8.98
CA GLY A 88 -28.42 -22.22 -7.84
C GLY A 88 -28.43 -20.69 -7.96
N GLY A 89 -28.73 -20.14 -9.14
CA GLY A 89 -28.70 -18.68 -9.38
C GLY A 89 -29.76 -17.91 -8.58
N GLY A 90 -30.96 -18.49 -8.45
CA GLY A 90 -32.08 -17.88 -7.72
C GLY A 90 -31.81 -17.77 -6.22
N LEU A 91 -31.33 -18.85 -5.59
CA LEU A 91 -30.99 -18.88 -4.17
C LEU A 91 -29.84 -17.92 -3.83
N THR A 92 -28.81 -17.86 -4.69
CA THR A 92 -27.69 -16.93 -4.54
C THR A 92 -28.13 -15.47 -4.62
N MET A 93 -29.04 -15.13 -5.57
CA MET A 93 -29.63 -13.78 -5.65
C MET A 93 -30.50 -13.45 -4.43
N ILE A 94 -31.28 -14.40 -3.91
CA ILE A 94 -32.10 -14.19 -2.72
C ILE A 94 -31.22 -13.90 -1.49
N LEU A 95 -30.14 -14.66 -1.31
CA LEU A 95 -29.20 -14.45 -0.20
C LEU A 95 -28.49 -13.09 -0.31
N LYS A 96 -27.99 -12.73 -1.50
CA LYS A 96 -27.41 -11.39 -1.76
C LYS A 96 -28.40 -10.25 -1.45
N ARG A 97 -29.67 -10.41 -1.85
CA ARG A 97 -30.73 -9.45 -1.53
C ARG A 97 -30.97 -9.30 -0.03
N LYS A 98 -30.91 -10.39 0.74
CA LYS A 98 -31.08 -10.36 2.20
C LYS A 98 -29.93 -9.67 2.94
N MET A 99 -28.73 -9.66 2.36
CA MET A 99 -27.55 -9.01 2.95
C MET A 99 -27.51 -7.49 2.75
N ARG A 100 -28.31 -6.96 1.83
CA ARG A 100 -28.27 -5.54 1.42
C ARG A 100 -28.80 -4.62 2.51
N LYS A 101 -28.07 -3.56 2.83
CA LYS A 101 -28.58 -2.50 3.72
C LYS A 101 -29.83 -1.86 3.12
N ARG A 102 -30.85 -1.64 3.95
CA ARG A 102 -32.15 -1.08 3.52
C ARG A 102 -32.03 0.28 2.81
N ARG A 103 -31.04 1.09 3.19
CA ARG A 103 -30.81 2.44 2.67
C ARG A 103 -30.09 2.51 1.31
N ASN A 104 -29.69 1.37 0.71
CA ASN A 104 -29.12 1.36 -0.64
C ASN A 104 -30.18 1.68 -1.71
N SER A 105 -29.89 2.60 -2.62
CA SER A 105 -30.70 2.88 -3.81
C SER A 105 -30.84 1.67 -4.72
N SER A 106 -32.06 1.31 -5.12
CA SER A 106 -32.38 0.11 -5.91
C SER A 106 -31.47 -0.05 -7.14
N GLY A 107 -31.01 -1.27 -7.41
CA GLY A 107 -30.12 -1.56 -8.53
C GLY A 107 -29.10 -2.66 -8.24
N ASP A 108 -28.14 -2.78 -9.16
CA ASP A 108 -27.17 -3.87 -9.23
C ASP A 108 -26.10 -3.77 -8.13
N PHE A 109 -25.53 -2.58 -7.92
CA PHE A 109 -24.59 -2.34 -6.82
C PHE A 109 -25.32 -2.21 -5.50
N PHE A 110 -24.73 -2.78 -4.45
CA PHE A 110 -25.20 -2.58 -3.07
C PHE A 110 -24.06 -2.74 -2.07
N VAL A 111 -24.21 -2.07 -0.92
CA VAL A 111 -23.42 -2.31 0.28
C VAL A 111 -24.18 -3.24 1.21
N ASP A 112 -23.52 -4.27 1.74
CA ASP A 112 -24.10 -5.19 2.72
C ASP A 112 -23.83 -4.78 4.18
N GLU A 113 -24.45 -5.52 5.12
CA GLU A 113 -24.32 -5.27 6.56
C GLU A 113 -22.91 -5.55 7.13
N SER A 114 -22.01 -6.18 6.37
CA SER A 114 -20.63 -6.44 6.83
C SER A 114 -19.71 -5.20 6.76
N CYS A 115 -20.23 -4.08 6.25
CA CYS A 115 -19.50 -2.82 6.09
C CYS A 115 -18.91 -2.32 7.42
N VAL A 116 -17.60 -2.09 7.42
CA VAL A 116 -16.81 -1.66 8.61
C VAL A 116 -16.59 -0.15 8.71
N ASP A 117 -17.35 0.65 7.96
CA ASP A 117 -17.35 2.12 8.09
C ASP A 117 -16.00 2.84 7.80
N CYS A 118 -15.16 2.21 6.95
CA CYS A 118 -13.81 2.69 6.59
C CYS A 118 -13.72 3.91 5.66
N ASP A 119 -14.85 4.39 5.14
CA ASP A 119 -14.96 5.53 4.21
C ASP A 119 -14.34 5.42 2.81
N ILE A 120 -13.49 4.40 2.51
CA ILE A 120 -12.79 4.27 1.22
C ILE A 120 -13.67 4.56 0.00
N CYS A 121 -14.82 3.88 -0.08
CA CYS A 121 -15.69 4.00 -1.24
C CYS A 121 -16.32 5.39 -1.39
N CYS A 122 -16.54 6.09 -0.28
CA CYS A 122 -17.18 7.41 -0.27
C CYS A 122 -16.26 8.49 -0.80
N TRP A 123 -14.95 8.36 -0.65
CA TRP A 123 -14.00 9.29 -1.27
C TRP A 123 -13.48 8.85 -2.63
N MET A 124 -13.41 7.53 -2.90
CA MET A 124 -13.04 7.04 -4.23
C MET A 124 -14.13 7.29 -5.27
N ASP A 125 -15.40 7.10 -4.90
CA ASP A 125 -16.54 7.34 -5.79
C ASP A 125 -17.74 7.95 -5.04
N PRO A 126 -17.66 9.25 -4.68
CA PRO A 126 -18.73 9.96 -3.96
C PRO A 126 -20.03 10.09 -4.75
N ARG A 127 -20.01 9.85 -6.07
CA ARG A 127 -21.24 9.85 -6.89
C ARG A 127 -22.09 8.60 -6.64
N THR A 128 -21.44 7.46 -6.43
CA THR A 128 -22.11 6.18 -6.20
C THR A 128 -22.33 5.94 -4.70
N PHE A 129 -21.34 6.21 -3.86
CA PHE A 129 -21.38 5.85 -2.43
C PHE A 129 -21.44 7.06 -1.51
N LYS A 130 -22.19 6.93 -0.42
CA LYS A 130 -22.22 7.92 0.67
C LYS A 130 -22.23 7.25 2.03
N ARG A 131 -21.76 7.94 3.05
CA ARG A 131 -21.97 7.51 4.44
C ARG A 131 -23.45 7.58 4.82
N SER A 132 -23.89 6.64 5.64
CA SER A 132 -25.22 6.61 6.20
C SER A 132 -25.21 5.91 7.57
N GLY A 133 -25.09 6.69 8.65
CA GLY A 133 -24.91 6.15 9.99
C GLY A 133 -23.54 5.48 10.13
N LEU A 134 -23.51 4.25 10.68
CA LEU A 134 -22.31 3.44 10.81
C LEU A 134 -22.07 2.62 9.53
N GLY A 135 -21.57 3.27 8.49
CA GLY A 135 -21.15 2.63 7.25
C GLY A 135 -21.55 3.38 5.98
N ALA A 136 -21.20 2.80 4.84
CA ALA A 136 -21.56 3.30 3.53
C ALA A 136 -22.84 2.65 2.98
N VAL A 137 -23.47 3.33 2.01
CA VAL A 137 -24.56 2.82 1.18
C VAL A 137 -24.36 3.30 -0.27
N VAL A 138 -24.96 2.58 -1.21
CA VAL A 138 -25.10 3.09 -2.59
C VAL A 138 -26.15 4.20 -2.59
N ALA A 139 -25.71 5.43 -2.80
CA ALA A 139 -26.54 6.63 -2.91
C ALA A 139 -27.23 6.72 -4.27
N SER A 140 -26.49 6.41 -5.33
CA SER A 140 -26.95 6.43 -6.71
C SER A 140 -26.28 5.28 -7.45
N GLN A 141 -27.00 4.59 -8.32
CA GLN A 141 -26.38 3.55 -9.16
C GLN A 141 -25.50 4.21 -10.22
N PRO A 142 -24.34 3.61 -10.56
CA PRO A 142 -23.51 4.11 -11.65
C PRO A 142 -24.28 4.01 -12.98
N LYS A 143 -24.20 5.05 -13.82
CA LYS A 143 -25.01 5.17 -15.05
C LYS A 143 -24.21 4.93 -16.32
N THR A 144 -22.93 5.31 -16.35
CA THR A 144 -22.03 5.13 -17.49
C THR A 144 -21.00 4.03 -17.25
N GLU A 145 -20.28 3.60 -18.29
CA GLU A 145 -19.17 2.64 -18.11
C GLU A 145 -18.07 3.20 -17.20
N GLU A 146 -17.79 4.50 -17.27
CA GLU A 146 -16.81 5.16 -16.42
C GLU A 146 -17.28 5.23 -14.96
N ASP A 147 -18.58 5.47 -14.71
CA ASP A 147 -19.15 5.40 -13.37
C ASP A 147 -19.03 3.97 -12.82
N ARG A 148 -19.33 2.95 -13.65
CA ARG A 148 -19.21 1.54 -13.24
C ARG A 148 -17.76 1.17 -12.94
N MET A 149 -16.81 1.62 -13.76
CA MET A 149 -15.38 1.40 -13.54
C MET A 149 -14.94 1.93 -12.17
N ARG A 150 -15.28 3.18 -11.85
CA ARG A 150 -14.99 3.77 -10.53
C ARG A 150 -15.67 3.01 -9.39
N ALA A 151 -16.92 2.60 -9.57
CA ALA A 151 -17.63 1.82 -8.57
C ALA A 151 -16.97 0.45 -8.32
N PHE A 152 -16.44 -0.20 -9.37
CA PHE A 152 -15.66 -1.43 -9.24
C PHE A 152 -14.29 -1.20 -8.61
N GLN A 153 -13.60 -0.12 -8.93
CA GLN A 153 -12.34 0.26 -8.26
C GLN A 153 -12.58 0.48 -6.75
N ALA A 154 -13.64 1.19 -6.37
CA ALA A 154 -14.04 1.37 -4.98
C ALA A 154 -14.47 0.05 -4.31
N MET A 155 -15.15 -0.85 -5.04
CA MET A 155 -15.49 -2.19 -4.58
C MET A 155 -14.24 -3.02 -4.26
N LEU A 156 -13.25 -3.00 -5.15
CA LEU A 156 -12.00 -3.73 -4.99
C LEU A 156 -11.14 -3.16 -3.85
N ALA A 157 -11.18 -1.84 -3.65
CA ALA A 157 -10.51 -1.17 -2.54
C ALA A 157 -11.18 -1.42 -1.17
N CYS A 158 -12.42 -1.94 -1.15
CA CYS A 158 -13.18 -2.16 0.08
C CYS A 158 -12.54 -3.24 0.97
N PRO A 159 -12.05 -2.90 2.18
CA PRO A 159 -11.32 -3.82 3.05
C PRO A 159 -12.17 -5.01 3.50
N ALA A 160 -13.46 -4.78 3.70
CA ALA A 160 -14.40 -5.80 4.14
C ALA A 160 -15.07 -6.56 2.98
N GLY A 161 -14.83 -6.18 1.72
CA GLY A 161 -15.53 -6.77 0.57
C GLY A 161 -17.05 -6.61 0.61
N SER A 162 -17.54 -5.57 1.30
CA SER A 162 -18.96 -5.35 1.59
C SER A 162 -19.72 -4.71 0.43
N ILE A 163 -19.01 -4.16 -0.56
CA ILE A 163 -19.61 -3.70 -1.81
C ILE A 163 -19.75 -4.91 -2.73
N ARG A 164 -20.97 -5.12 -3.24
CA ARG A 164 -21.30 -6.26 -4.09
C ARG A 164 -22.15 -5.84 -5.27
N VAL A 165 -22.16 -6.71 -6.27
CA VAL A 165 -23.06 -6.65 -7.42
C VAL A 165 -24.00 -7.85 -7.42
N MET A 166 -25.25 -7.62 -7.81
CA MET A 166 -26.27 -8.65 -7.90
C MET A 166 -25.93 -9.64 -9.01
N ARG A 167 -25.55 -9.14 -10.18
CA ARG A 167 -25.14 -9.94 -11.35
C ARG A 167 -23.62 -9.86 -11.53
N GLY A 168 -23.03 -10.95 -12.02
CA GLY A 168 -21.61 -10.93 -12.38
C GLY A 168 -21.37 -9.97 -13.54
N ASP A 169 -20.28 -9.21 -13.47
CA ASP A 169 -19.88 -8.25 -14.49
C ASP A 169 -18.39 -8.41 -14.78
N ARG A 170 -18.02 -8.48 -16.06
CA ARG A 170 -16.61 -8.61 -16.49
C ARG A 170 -15.82 -7.33 -16.30
N GLN A 171 -16.47 -6.17 -16.14
CA GLN A 171 -15.80 -4.89 -15.86
C GLN A 171 -15.02 -4.92 -14.53
N VAL A 172 -15.35 -5.80 -13.58
CA VAL A 172 -14.55 -5.98 -12.36
C VAL A 172 -13.13 -6.44 -12.65
N ILE A 173 -12.94 -7.24 -13.72
CA ILE A 173 -11.62 -7.71 -14.15
C ILE A 173 -10.82 -6.52 -14.67
N LYS A 174 -11.41 -5.70 -15.54
CA LYS A 174 -10.79 -4.46 -16.03
C LYS A 174 -10.45 -3.48 -14.90
N ALA A 175 -11.32 -3.38 -13.89
CA ALA A 175 -11.05 -2.56 -12.71
C ALA A 175 -9.87 -3.09 -11.89
N LEU A 176 -9.74 -4.42 -11.75
CA LEU A 176 -8.56 -5.02 -11.10
C LEU A 176 -7.30 -4.78 -11.94
N GLU A 177 -7.39 -4.92 -13.26
CA GLU A 177 -6.32 -4.62 -14.22
C GLU A 177 -5.91 -3.14 -14.22
N SER A 178 -6.77 -2.23 -13.77
CA SER A 178 -6.45 -0.81 -13.68
C SER A 178 -5.55 -0.46 -12.49
N PHE A 179 -5.39 -1.35 -11.51
CA PHE A 179 -4.45 -1.12 -10.41
C PHE A 179 -2.99 -1.43 -10.84
N PRO A 180 -2.00 -0.73 -10.29
CA PRO A 180 -2.14 0.40 -9.35
C PRO A 180 -2.61 1.69 -10.05
N LEU A 181 -3.47 2.47 -9.39
CA LEU A 181 -4.09 3.67 -9.97
C LEU A 181 -3.14 4.88 -9.83
N PRO A 182 -2.84 5.62 -10.90
CA PRO A 182 -2.07 6.85 -10.79
C PRO A 182 -2.81 7.88 -9.92
N VAL A 183 -2.09 8.54 -9.02
CA VAL A 183 -2.68 9.57 -8.14
C VAL A 183 -3.01 10.83 -8.94
N ASP A 184 -2.07 11.26 -9.77
CA ASP A 184 -2.15 12.38 -10.70
C ASP A 184 -1.05 12.19 -11.76
N GLU A 185 -1.41 11.85 -13.00
CA GLU A 185 -0.45 11.51 -14.06
C GLU A 185 0.43 12.70 -14.47
N GLU A 186 -0.09 13.92 -14.36
CA GLU A 186 0.60 15.13 -14.81
C GLU A 186 1.53 15.68 -13.72
N ARG A 187 1.04 15.76 -12.48
CA ARG A 187 1.76 16.42 -11.37
C ARG A 187 2.57 15.47 -10.51
N LEU A 188 2.12 14.23 -10.39
CA LEU A 188 2.76 13.19 -9.58
C LEU A 188 3.03 11.93 -10.41
N PRO A 189 3.69 12.04 -11.59
CA PRO A 189 4.03 10.85 -12.37
C PRO A 189 4.87 9.92 -11.50
N GLY A 190 4.59 8.62 -11.51
CA GLY A 190 5.28 7.64 -10.67
C GLY A 190 4.69 7.44 -9.26
N ILE A 191 3.64 8.18 -8.88
CA ILE A 191 2.94 7.99 -7.61
C ILE A 191 1.61 7.29 -7.84
N TYR A 192 1.44 6.13 -7.23
CA TYR A 192 0.26 5.29 -7.42
C TYR A 192 -0.41 4.91 -6.11
N GLN A 193 -1.72 4.65 -6.18
CA GLN A 193 -2.52 3.97 -5.16
C GLN A 193 -2.60 2.46 -5.51
N LEU A 194 -2.19 1.59 -4.60
CA LEU A 194 -1.99 0.16 -4.89
C LEU A 194 -3.27 -0.70 -4.86
N GLY A 195 -4.39 -0.15 -4.37
CA GLY A 195 -5.71 -0.76 -4.52
C GLY A 195 -6.21 -1.56 -3.32
N PRO A 196 -6.61 -2.84 -3.49
CA PRO A 196 -7.30 -3.61 -2.46
C PRO A 196 -6.62 -3.58 -1.10
N THR A 197 -7.42 -3.37 -0.05
CA THR A 197 -6.96 -3.33 1.35
C THR A 197 -7.50 -4.52 2.11
N THR A 198 -6.93 -4.82 3.27
CA THR A 198 -7.40 -5.90 4.16
C THR A 198 -8.35 -5.35 5.22
N ARG A 199 -9.19 -6.21 5.80
CA ARG A 199 -10.11 -5.81 6.88
C ARG A 199 -9.34 -5.31 8.10
N GLU A 200 -8.18 -5.91 8.34
CA GLU A 200 -7.24 -5.66 9.42
C GLU A 200 -6.65 -4.24 9.34
N SER A 201 -6.35 -3.77 8.14
CA SER A 201 -5.89 -2.39 7.89
C SER A 201 -6.97 -1.33 8.06
N MET A 202 -8.22 -1.73 8.33
CA MET A 202 -9.40 -0.87 8.42
C MET A 202 -9.58 0.09 7.21
N GLY A 203 -9.10 -0.30 6.04
CA GLY A 203 -9.13 0.54 4.84
C GLY A 203 -8.05 1.61 4.82
N ASN A 204 -6.86 1.31 5.35
CA ASN A 204 -5.68 2.14 5.15
C ASN A 204 -5.20 2.01 3.69
N THR A 205 -5.15 3.12 2.99
CA THR A 205 -4.82 3.22 1.55
C THR A 205 -3.30 3.13 1.35
N PRO A 206 -2.81 2.08 0.66
CA PRO A 206 -1.40 1.89 0.37
C PRO A 206 -0.99 2.60 -0.92
N TYR A 207 0.27 3.05 -0.96
CA TYR A 207 0.82 3.80 -2.09
C TYR A 207 2.12 3.19 -2.61
N LEU A 208 2.43 3.47 -3.87
CA LEU A 208 3.70 3.14 -4.51
C LEU A 208 4.36 4.41 -5.04
N ILE A 209 5.65 4.53 -4.76
CA ILE A 209 6.53 5.57 -5.29
C ILE A 209 7.52 4.87 -6.20
N VAL A 210 7.39 5.12 -7.50
CA VAL A 210 8.22 4.51 -8.54
C VAL A 210 9.50 5.32 -8.72
N ARG A 211 10.66 4.68 -8.50
CA ARG A 211 11.99 5.30 -8.54
C ARG A 211 12.93 4.53 -9.48
N PRO A 212 12.86 4.79 -10.80
CA PRO A 212 13.74 4.22 -11.81
C PRO A 212 15.20 4.16 -11.36
N GLY A 213 15.80 2.97 -11.46
CA GLY A 213 17.21 2.71 -11.10
C GLY A 213 17.52 2.64 -9.60
N LYS A 214 16.64 3.13 -8.71
CA LYS A 214 16.87 3.18 -7.24
C LYS A 214 16.00 2.21 -6.44
N GLY A 215 15.00 1.61 -7.09
CA GLY A 215 14.04 0.68 -6.49
C GLY A 215 12.88 1.39 -5.81
N ASN A 216 11.68 0.86 -6.00
CA ASN A 216 10.42 1.49 -5.61
C ASN A 216 10.21 1.45 -4.10
N ILE A 217 9.40 2.39 -3.60
CA ILE A 217 8.95 2.41 -2.20
C ILE A 217 7.47 2.10 -2.16
N MET A 218 7.10 1.11 -1.36
CA MET A 218 5.73 0.81 -0.99
C MET A 218 5.43 1.44 0.38
N ILE A 219 4.42 2.30 0.45
CA ILE A 219 3.92 2.86 1.71
C ILE A 219 2.68 2.07 2.12
N ASP A 220 2.75 1.44 3.29
CA ASP A 220 1.76 0.50 3.82
C ASP A 220 1.51 -0.73 2.93
N VAL A 221 0.79 -1.72 3.48
CA VAL A 221 0.66 -3.03 2.84
C VAL A 221 -0.70 -3.17 2.15
N PRO A 222 -0.75 -3.26 0.80
CA PRO A 222 -1.97 -3.66 0.11
C PRO A 222 -2.27 -5.15 0.35
N ARG A 223 -3.55 -5.51 0.22
CA ARG A 223 -3.96 -6.91 0.18
C ARG A 223 -3.21 -7.61 -0.94
N TYR A 224 -2.50 -8.69 -0.61
CA TYR A 224 -1.74 -9.42 -1.61
C TYR A 224 -2.67 -10.17 -2.58
N LEU A 225 -2.60 -9.77 -3.84
CA LEU A 225 -3.12 -10.46 -5.01
C LEU A 225 -1.97 -10.65 -5.99
N GLU A 226 -1.85 -11.84 -6.58
CA GLU A 226 -0.75 -12.16 -7.49
C GLU A 226 -0.70 -11.19 -8.69
N GLN A 227 -1.86 -10.96 -9.32
CA GLN A 227 -1.99 -10.01 -10.42
C GLN A 227 -1.51 -8.59 -10.05
N THR A 228 -1.94 -8.03 -8.91
CA THR A 228 -1.49 -6.70 -8.46
C THR A 228 0.00 -6.69 -8.15
N ALA A 229 0.54 -7.78 -7.60
CA ALA A 229 1.97 -7.90 -7.34
C ALA A 229 2.79 -7.96 -8.64
N ASP A 230 2.28 -8.61 -9.69
CA ASP A 230 2.90 -8.61 -11.03
C ASP A 230 2.84 -7.24 -11.68
N GLN A 231 1.72 -6.52 -11.55
CA GLN A 231 1.57 -5.14 -12.05
C GLN A 231 2.54 -4.19 -11.34
N VAL A 232 2.74 -4.34 -10.03
CA VAL A 232 3.75 -3.59 -9.28
C VAL A 232 5.16 -3.94 -9.75
N ALA A 233 5.47 -5.22 -9.95
CA ALA A 233 6.78 -5.65 -10.44
C ALA A 233 7.08 -5.12 -11.86
N ALA A 234 6.06 -4.98 -12.70
CA ALA A 234 6.19 -4.37 -14.03
C ALA A 234 6.58 -2.88 -13.98
N LEU A 235 6.35 -2.20 -12.86
CA LEU A 235 6.80 -0.82 -12.60
C LEU A 235 8.20 -0.76 -11.95
N GLY A 236 8.84 -1.90 -11.72
CA GLY A 236 10.15 -2.04 -11.09
C GLY A 236 10.10 -2.68 -9.70
N ASP A 237 11.24 -3.23 -9.27
CA ASP A 237 11.36 -3.89 -7.98
C ASP A 237 11.10 -2.95 -6.81
N VAL A 238 10.48 -3.48 -5.76
CA VAL A 238 10.23 -2.75 -4.51
C VAL A 238 11.42 -2.95 -3.58
N LYS A 239 12.22 -1.88 -3.38
CA LYS A 239 13.37 -1.89 -2.47
C LYS A 239 12.94 -1.70 -1.02
N TYR A 240 11.93 -0.86 -0.76
CA TYR A 240 11.48 -0.53 0.60
C TYR A 240 9.98 -0.70 0.75
N MET A 241 9.55 -1.23 1.90
CA MET A 241 8.18 -1.18 2.39
C MET A 241 8.16 -0.44 3.72
N ILE A 242 7.62 0.77 3.74
CA ILE A 242 7.50 1.60 4.94
C ILE A 242 6.09 1.43 5.49
N VAL A 243 5.97 0.84 6.68
CA VAL A 243 4.69 0.60 7.33
C VAL A 243 4.45 1.70 8.37
N THR A 244 3.40 2.49 8.16
CA THR A 244 3.11 3.70 8.93
C THR A 244 2.64 3.41 10.35
N ALA A 245 1.98 2.28 10.56
CA ALA A 245 1.54 1.78 11.87
C ALA A 245 1.33 0.26 11.83
N ARG A 246 1.38 -0.41 12.97
CA ARG A 246 1.32 -1.88 13.06
C ARG A 246 0.07 -2.52 12.44
N ASP A 247 -1.08 -1.84 12.46
CA ASP A 247 -2.34 -2.30 11.88
C ASP A 247 -2.30 -2.33 10.35
N ASN A 248 -1.36 -1.60 9.75
CA ASN A 248 -1.16 -1.53 8.30
C ASN A 248 -0.18 -2.59 7.76
N ALA A 249 0.29 -3.52 8.61
CA ALA A 249 1.30 -4.52 8.25
C ALA A 249 0.73 -5.84 7.69
N ASP A 250 -0.59 -6.03 7.66
CA ASP A 250 -1.16 -7.34 7.36
C ASP A 250 -0.81 -7.83 5.94
N GLY A 251 -0.31 -9.08 5.85
CA GLY A 251 0.09 -9.68 4.58
C GLY A 251 1.49 -9.31 4.08
N HIS A 252 2.29 -8.53 4.82
CA HIS A 252 3.62 -8.06 4.41
C HIS A 252 4.59 -9.20 4.00
N GLU A 253 4.48 -10.39 4.60
CA GLU A 253 5.30 -11.56 4.25
C GLU A 253 5.08 -12.04 2.81
N ARG A 254 3.85 -11.95 2.30
CA ARG A 254 3.56 -12.36 0.91
C ARG A 254 4.24 -11.42 -0.08
N TRP A 255 4.23 -10.13 0.22
CA TRP A 255 4.96 -9.13 -0.55
C TRP A 255 6.49 -9.32 -0.46
N LYS A 256 7.03 -9.62 0.73
CA LYS A 256 8.45 -9.98 0.90
C LYS A 256 8.85 -11.23 0.12
N LYS A 257 7.95 -12.21 -0.01
CA LYS A 257 8.19 -13.39 -0.85
C LYS A 257 8.27 -13.02 -2.34
N LYS A 258 7.42 -12.09 -2.80
CA LYS A 258 7.45 -11.58 -4.20
C LYS A 258 8.69 -10.74 -4.48
N PHE A 259 9.11 -9.93 -3.51
CA PHE A 259 10.29 -9.06 -3.59
C PHE A 259 11.30 -9.42 -2.50
N PRO A 260 12.14 -10.46 -2.69
CA PRO A 260 13.05 -10.95 -1.66
C PRO A 260 14.07 -9.89 -1.17
N GLY A 261 14.46 -8.95 -2.05
CA GLY A 261 15.34 -7.84 -1.71
C GLY A 261 14.67 -6.70 -0.93
N MET A 262 13.34 -6.72 -0.76
CA MET A 262 12.60 -5.64 -0.11
C MET A 262 12.92 -5.53 1.37
N ILE A 263 13.32 -4.35 1.82
CA ILE A 263 13.55 -4.03 3.23
C ILE A 263 12.24 -3.50 3.82
N ARG A 264 11.68 -4.18 4.81
CA ARG A 264 10.46 -3.72 5.51
C ARG A 264 10.86 -2.92 6.73
N ILE A 265 10.24 -1.76 6.88
CA ILE A 265 10.55 -0.76 7.90
C ILE A 265 9.30 -0.51 8.73
N LEU A 266 9.47 -0.56 10.05
CA LEU A 266 8.43 -0.23 11.03
C LEU A 266 9.08 0.39 12.27
N HIS A 267 8.33 1.20 13.00
CA HIS A 267 8.80 1.74 14.27
C HIS A 267 8.85 0.66 15.38
N ARG A 268 9.87 0.69 16.24
CA ARG A 268 10.05 -0.31 17.31
C ARG A 268 8.87 -0.41 18.27
N LEU A 269 8.24 0.72 18.59
CA LEU A 269 7.04 0.77 19.45
C LEU A 269 5.80 0.08 18.84
N ASP A 270 5.84 -0.20 17.54
CA ASP A 270 4.77 -0.87 16.80
C ASP A 270 5.11 -2.32 16.44
N LEU A 271 6.25 -2.85 16.93
CA LEU A 271 6.58 -4.26 16.77
C LEU A 271 5.57 -5.15 17.51
N ALA A 272 4.97 -6.06 16.75
CA ALA A 272 4.07 -7.10 17.20
C ALA A 272 4.64 -8.47 16.80
N ARG A 273 4.03 -9.57 17.26
CA ARG A 273 4.51 -10.94 16.98
C ARG A 273 4.83 -11.18 15.51
N LYS A 274 3.95 -10.75 14.59
CA LYS A 274 4.10 -10.92 13.13
C LYS A 274 5.11 -9.95 12.50
N THR A 275 5.34 -8.78 13.09
CA THR A 275 6.21 -7.74 12.51
C THR A 275 7.63 -7.73 13.11
N ARG A 276 7.92 -8.54 14.13
CA ARG A 276 9.28 -8.72 14.69
C ARG A 276 10.32 -9.13 13.67
N ILE A 277 9.91 -9.77 12.57
CA ILE A 277 10.81 -10.20 11.48
C ILE A 277 11.16 -9.08 10.49
N MET A 278 10.61 -7.87 10.66
CA MET A 278 10.94 -6.75 9.79
C MET A 278 12.40 -6.35 9.97
N GLU A 279 13.02 -6.10 8.82
CA GLU A 279 14.45 -5.93 8.65
C GLU A 279 14.93 -4.65 9.34
N GLU A 280 14.24 -3.53 9.11
CA GLU A 280 14.60 -2.23 9.68
C GLU A 280 13.59 -1.77 10.72
N ARG A 281 14.11 -1.26 11.84
CA ARG A 281 13.32 -0.93 13.02
C ARG A 281 13.70 0.45 13.53
N LEU A 282 12.89 1.43 13.21
CA LEU A 282 13.12 2.82 13.64
C LEU A 282 13.02 2.92 15.16
N ASP A 283 13.96 3.62 15.78
CA ASP A 283 13.98 3.90 17.21
C ASP A 283 14.19 5.39 17.47
N GLY A 284 13.74 5.87 18.63
CA GLY A 284 13.77 7.28 18.98
C GLY A 284 12.57 8.07 18.43
N LYS A 285 12.71 9.38 18.30
CA LYS A 285 11.62 10.29 17.86
C LYS A 285 11.74 10.71 16.40
N GLY A 286 12.86 10.41 15.75
CA GLY A 286 13.19 10.87 14.42
C GLY A 286 13.50 12.39 14.37
N PRO A 287 13.57 12.99 13.17
CA PRO A 287 13.28 12.35 11.89
C PRO A 287 14.35 11.33 11.48
N TRP A 288 14.02 10.46 10.54
CA TRP A 288 14.96 9.56 9.86
C TRP A 288 14.97 9.88 8.37
N TYR A 289 16.12 9.77 7.72
CA TYR A 289 16.24 10.03 6.29
C TYR A 289 16.64 8.77 5.56
N LEU A 290 15.95 8.46 4.47
CA LEU A 290 16.34 7.37 3.58
C LEU A 290 17.52 7.83 2.72
N VAL A 291 18.66 7.18 2.88
CA VAL A 291 19.89 7.36 2.08
C VAL A 291 20.10 6.13 1.18
N GLU A 292 21.06 6.17 0.24
CA GLU A 292 21.22 5.12 -0.78
C GLU A 292 21.38 3.71 -0.19
N ASP A 293 22.05 3.61 0.97
CA ASP A 293 22.37 2.35 1.67
C ASP A 293 21.58 2.11 2.97
N GLY A 294 20.54 2.88 3.28
CA GLY A 294 19.75 2.65 4.50
C GLY A 294 19.10 3.91 5.07
N PHE A 295 19.11 4.04 6.40
CA PHE A 295 18.56 5.21 7.11
C PHE A 295 19.58 5.82 8.07
N GLU A 296 19.62 7.15 8.10
CA GLU A 296 20.39 7.91 9.09
C GLU A 296 19.42 8.64 10.04
N SER A 297 19.67 8.53 11.35
CA SER A 297 19.03 9.36 12.37
C SER A 297 19.97 10.48 12.80
N PRO A 298 19.51 11.75 12.90
CA PRO A 298 20.34 12.86 13.38
C PRO A 298 20.82 12.70 14.83
N GLU A 299 20.25 11.78 15.63
CA GLU A 299 20.53 11.68 17.07
C GLU A 299 21.91 11.09 17.42
N ASP A 300 22.70 10.63 16.44
CA ASP A 300 24.16 10.40 16.61
C ASP A 300 24.97 11.72 16.53
N GLY A 301 24.30 12.88 16.50
CA GLY A 301 24.91 14.20 16.47
C GLY A 301 24.02 15.31 17.03
N TYR A 302 23.70 15.27 18.32
CA TYR A 302 23.31 16.50 19.04
C TYR A 302 24.54 17.42 19.13
N VAL A 303 24.62 18.44 18.27
CA VAL A 303 25.33 19.67 18.65
C VAL A 303 24.31 20.56 19.35
N THR A 304 24.29 20.47 20.68
CA THR A 304 23.72 21.53 21.52
C THR A 304 24.60 22.77 21.35
N GLY A 305 24.07 23.80 20.70
CA GLY A 305 24.70 25.10 20.61
C GLY A 305 23.77 26.06 19.91
N ASP A 306 23.33 27.10 20.63
CA ASP A 306 22.67 28.26 20.05
C ASP A 306 23.42 28.70 18.78
N THR A 307 22.66 28.99 17.72
CA THR A 307 23.15 29.43 16.40
C THR A 307 23.87 28.40 15.51
N ALA A 308 23.38 27.16 15.43
CA ALA A 308 23.57 26.36 14.21
C ALA A 308 22.41 26.64 13.25
N ARG A 309 22.57 27.65 12.38
CA ARG A 309 21.97 27.55 11.05
C ARG A 309 22.43 26.20 10.51
N PHE A 310 21.49 25.33 10.16
CA PHE A 310 21.75 24.35 9.12
C PHE A 310 21.95 25.17 7.85
N ASP A 311 23.14 25.75 7.72
CA ASP A 311 23.66 26.15 6.43
C ASP A 311 23.60 24.88 5.60
N PHE A 312 22.62 24.89 4.70
CA PHE A 312 22.53 24.09 3.51
C PHE A 312 23.55 22.95 3.49
N LEU A 313 23.09 21.74 3.84
CA LEU A 313 23.47 20.65 2.95
C LEU A 313 22.99 21.15 1.59
N GLU A 314 23.92 21.63 0.76
CA GLU A 314 23.66 21.89 -0.63
C GLU A 314 23.13 20.57 -1.18
N VAL A 315 21.80 20.45 -1.19
CA VAL A 315 21.10 19.50 -2.05
C VAL A 315 21.62 19.88 -3.42
N PRO A 316 22.34 18.97 -4.14
CA PRO A 316 22.90 19.32 -5.44
C PRO A 316 21.78 19.89 -6.29
N ASP A 317 21.89 21.19 -6.57
CA ASP A 317 20.88 21.89 -7.33
C ASP A 317 20.97 21.43 -8.79
N GLU A 318 19.77 21.28 -9.35
CA GLU A 318 19.41 21.18 -10.77
C GLU A 318 19.38 19.82 -11.49
N ASP A 319 20.18 18.81 -11.12
CA ASP A 319 20.25 17.54 -11.90
C ASP A 319 19.77 16.27 -11.16
N CYS A 320 19.01 16.40 -10.08
CA CYS A 320 18.28 15.24 -9.55
C CYS A 320 17.28 14.78 -10.61
N ALA A 321 17.56 13.64 -11.25
CA ALA A 321 16.60 12.94 -12.09
C ALA A 321 15.23 12.91 -11.38
N PRO A 322 14.09 13.03 -12.09
CA PRO A 322 12.76 13.21 -11.50
C PRO A 322 12.31 12.11 -10.50
N TYR A 323 13.16 11.12 -10.24
CA TYR A 323 12.93 9.87 -9.54
C TYR A 323 13.84 9.64 -8.32
N ASP A 324 14.65 10.62 -7.91
CA ASP A 324 15.43 10.56 -6.69
C ASP A 324 14.85 11.46 -5.58
N PRO A 325 13.70 11.08 -4.98
CA PRO A 325 13.11 11.88 -3.94
C PRO A 325 13.92 11.78 -2.64
N THR A 326 14.09 12.91 -1.96
CA THR A 326 14.42 12.91 -0.55
C THR A 326 13.22 12.36 0.22
N VAL A 327 13.43 11.29 0.98
CA VAL A 327 12.41 10.65 1.81
C VAL A 327 12.77 10.84 3.27
N LYS A 328 11.95 11.62 3.98
CA LYS A 328 12.06 11.88 5.40
C LYS A 328 10.94 11.16 6.13
N ILE A 329 11.26 10.35 7.12
CA ILE A 329 10.30 9.72 8.02
C ILE A 329 10.23 10.54 9.30
N VAL A 330 9.02 10.84 9.77
CA VAL A 330 8.77 11.59 11.01
C VAL A 330 7.99 10.72 11.99
N GLY A 331 8.38 10.75 13.27
CA GLY A 331 7.55 10.17 14.33
C GLY A 331 6.28 11.00 14.51
N ILE A 332 5.11 10.40 14.35
CA ILE A 332 3.80 11.03 14.54
C ILE A 332 2.93 10.18 15.46
N PRO A 333 3.37 9.91 16.71
CA PRO A 333 2.61 9.09 17.65
C PRO A 333 1.20 9.66 17.85
N GLY A 334 0.24 8.78 18.07
CA GLY A 334 -1.17 9.17 18.14
C GLY A 334 -2.07 7.97 17.92
N GLN A 335 -2.25 7.59 16.66
CA GLN A 335 -3.04 6.40 16.32
C GLN A 335 -2.48 5.16 17.01
N THR A 336 -1.17 4.96 16.90
CA THR A 336 -0.37 4.02 17.69
C THR A 336 0.80 4.77 18.33
N ARG A 337 1.49 4.13 19.27
CA ARG A 337 2.69 4.70 19.90
C ARG A 337 3.86 4.83 18.93
N GLY A 338 3.94 3.95 17.92
CA GLY A 338 4.97 3.95 16.88
C GLY A 338 4.47 4.44 15.53
N SER A 339 3.39 5.22 15.46
CA SER A 339 2.91 5.79 14.20
C SER A 339 3.98 6.71 13.58
N ILE A 340 4.23 6.54 12.29
CA ILE A 340 5.18 7.34 11.50
C ILE A 340 4.49 7.93 10.26
N GLY A 341 5.02 9.07 9.82
CA GLY A 341 4.65 9.73 8.58
C GLY A 341 5.84 9.77 7.64
N VAL A 342 5.57 9.78 6.34
CA VAL A 342 6.61 9.84 5.31
C VAL A 342 6.43 11.10 4.48
N ILE A 343 7.45 11.95 4.46
CA ILE A 343 7.51 13.19 3.70
C ILE A 343 8.43 12.97 2.51
N VAL A 344 7.90 13.20 1.32
CA VAL A 344 8.60 12.94 0.06
C VAL A 344 8.63 14.21 -0.77
N GLU A 345 9.82 14.66 -1.14
CA GLU A 345 9.97 15.73 -2.12
C GLU A 345 9.91 15.17 -3.54
N TRP A 346 8.99 15.67 -4.36
CA TRP A 346 8.70 15.09 -5.68
C TRP A 346 8.63 16.14 -6.80
N GLY A 347 9.23 15.80 -7.94
CA GLY A 347 9.10 16.54 -9.19
C GLY A 347 9.47 18.03 -9.11
N LYS A 348 8.92 18.83 -10.03
CA LYS A 348 9.05 20.30 -10.07
C LYS A 348 7.65 20.93 -10.11
N ARG A 349 7.42 22.00 -9.35
CA ARG A 349 6.19 22.80 -9.36
C ARG A 349 6.27 23.89 -10.42
N LYS A 350 5.12 24.23 -11.04
CA LYS A 350 5.02 25.31 -12.04
C LYS A 350 5.50 26.69 -11.55
N ARG A 351 5.49 26.95 -10.23
CA ARG A 351 5.93 28.21 -9.59
C ARG A 351 7.30 28.09 -8.89
N GLY A 352 8.09 27.07 -9.23
CA GLY A 352 9.37 26.77 -8.56
C GLY A 352 9.21 25.88 -7.33
N GLY A 353 10.27 25.13 -7.02
CA GLY A 353 10.34 24.15 -5.91
C GLY A 353 9.74 22.79 -6.23
N LYS A 354 9.84 21.84 -5.30
CA LYS A 354 9.28 20.48 -5.41
C LYS A 354 7.92 20.37 -4.71
N GLU A 355 7.08 19.44 -5.17
CA GLU A 355 5.90 19.01 -4.40
C GLU A 355 6.36 18.31 -3.12
N ARG A 356 5.59 18.41 -2.04
CA ARG A 356 5.84 17.72 -0.78
C ARG A 356 4.64 16.85 -0.44
N LEU A 357 4.81 15.54 -0.61
CA LEU A 357 3.80 14.54 -0.33
C LEU A 357 3.95 14.11 1.12
N GLY A 358 2.90 14.26 1.91
CA GLY A 358 2.85 13.78 3.29
C GLY A 358 1.98 12.54 3.39
N PHE A 359 2.61 11.36 3.47
CA PHE A 359 1.93 10.11 3.73
C PHE A 359 1.71 9.95 5.24
N THR A 360 0.45 10.00 5.69
CA THR A 360 0.11 10.16 7.12
C THR A 360 -0.51 8.93 7.77
N GLY A 361 -0.68 7.83 7.02
CA GLY A 361 -1.37 6.62 7.50
C GLY A 361 -2.76 6.95 8.05
N GLY A 362 -3.08 6.43 9.23
CA GLY A 362 -4.34 6.71 9.92
C GLY A 362 -4.41 8.05 10.68
N THR A 363 -3.35 8.87 10.67
CA THR A 363 -3.20 10.01 11.58
C THR A 363 -4.14 11.17 11.26
N VAL A 364 -4.18 11.58 9.99
CA VAL A 364 -5.00 12.72 9.54
C VAL A 364 -5.27 12.61 8.05
N GLY A 365 -6.52 12.87 7.65
CA GLY A 365 -6.97 12.85 6.26
C GLY A 365 -8.30 13.59 6.10
N MET A 366 -8.72 13.86 4.87
CA MET A 366 -9.98 14.56 4.62
C MET A 366 -11.17 13.64 4.85
N SER A 367 -12.08 14.05 5.73
CA SER A 367 -13.38 13.40 5.88
C SER A 367 -14.34 13.97 4.83
N VAL A 368 -14.87 13.10 3.97
CA VAL A 368 -15.89 13.51 2.99
C VAL A 368 -17.20 13.91 3.67
N GLU A 369 -17.51 13.33 4.83
CA GLU A 369 -18.71 13.68 5.58
C GLU A 369 -18.58 15.05 6.26
N LYS A 370 -17.45 15.29 6.95
CA LYS A 370 -17.24 16.54 7.70
C LYS A 370 -16.75 17.69 6.84
N GLN A 371 -16.30 17.42 5.61
CA GLN A 371 -15.69 18.40 4.69
C GLN A 371 -14.53 19.17 5.34
N ASN A 372 -13.77 18.47 6.18
CA ASN A 372 -12.56 18.98 6.83
C ASN A 372 -11.61 17.83 7.16
N LEU A 373 -10.37 18.17 7.50
CA LEU A 373 -9.41 17.18 8.02
C LEU A 373 -9.89 16.62 9.36
N ASP A 374 -9.94 15.29 9.42
CA ASP A 374 -10.29 14.50 10.59
C ASP A 374 -9.06 13.69 11.04
N THR A 375 -8.92 13.50 12.34
CA THR A 375 -7.83 12.73 12.95
C THR A 375 -8.26 11.34 13.41
N PHE A 376 -9.50 10.94 13.08
CA PHE A 376 -10.02 9.59 13.26
C PHE A 376 -9.84 9.05 14.69
N THR A 377 -10.15 9.87 15.69
CA THR A 377 -9.93 9.56 17.12
C THR A 377 -10.73 8.36 17.66
N ARG A 378 -11.59 7.73 16.84
CA ARG A 378 -12.37 6.54 17.24
C ARG A 378 -11.51 5.31 17.48
N THR A 379 -10.34 5.23 16.85
CA THR A 379 -9.41 4.09 16.94
C THR A 379 -8.10 4.46 17.64
N LEU A 380 -8.11 5.54 18.42
CA LEU A 380 -6.92 6.10 19.03
C LEU A 380 -6.40 5.21 20.18
N GLU A 381 -5.15 4.78 20.11
CA GLU A 381 -4.52 4.02 21.20
C GLU A 381 -3.82 4.91 22.24
N THR A 382 -3.43 6.13 21.88
CA THR A 382 -2.83 7.11 22.80
C THR A 382 -3.85 8.16 23.24
N ASP A 383 -3.37 9.31 23.72
CA ASP A 383 -4.18 10.48 23.99
C ASP A 383 -4.25 11.45 22.80
N ARG A 384 -5.22 12.36 22.86
CA ARG A 384 -5.50 13.35 21.81
C ARG A 384 -4.48 14.49 21.75
N ALA A 385 -3.83 14.82 22.87
CA ALA A 385 -2.82 15.87 22.89
C ALA A 385 -1.56 15.41 22.14
N THR A 386 -1.18 14.15 22.30
CA THR A 386 -0.13 13.49 21.51
C THR A 386 -0.49 13.50 20.02
N LEU A 387 -1.70 13.06 19.66
CA LEU A 387 -2.16 13.08 18.27
C LEU A 387 -2.17 14.50 17.67
N ALA A 388 -2.70 15.48 18.39
CA ALA A 388 -2.74 16.88 17.95
C ALA A 388 -1.32 17.45 17.77
N SER A 389 -0.41 17.14 18.69
CA SER A 389 1.00 17.53 18.59
C SER A 389 1.66 16.95 17.35
N SER A 390 1.39 15.69 17.03
CA SER A 390 1.85 15.04 15.79
C SER A 390 1.28 15.70 14.53
N VAL A 391 0.00 16.09 14.54
CA VAL A 391 -0.60 16.85 13.42
C VAL A 391 0.03 18.25 13.29
N ARG A 392 0.38 18.92 14.40
CA ARG A 392 1.16 20.17 14.37
C ARG A 392 2.59 19.98 13.89
N LEU A 393 3.19 18.82 14.13
CA LEU A 393 4.51 18.50 13.56
C LEU A 393 4.39 18.42 12.04
N LEU A 394 3.39 17.69 11.53
CA LEU A 394 3.12 17.58 10.09
C LEU A 394 2.85 18.94 9.43
N SER A 395 2.20 19.88 10.13
CA SER A 395 1.93 21.22 9.59
C SER A 395 3.21 22.01 9.27
N LYS A 396 4.33 21.68 9.92
CA LYS A 396 5.65 22.30 9.70
C LYS A 396 6.40 21.69 8.52
N GLU A 397 5.96 20.56 7.98
CA GLU A 397 6.64 19.86 6.88
C GLU A 397 6.36 20.47 5.50
N GLY A 398 5.48 21.47 5.41
CA GLY A 398 5.17 22.18 4.16
C GLY A 398 4.50 21.28 3.12
N ILE A 399 3.61 20.39 3.58
CA ILE A 399 2.86 19.43 2.75
C ILE A 399 2.01 20.17 1.72
N THR A 400 2.12 19.76 0.46
CA THR A 400 1.29 20.23 -0.66
C THR A 400 0.33 19.16 -1.15
N TRP A 401 0.64 17.90 -0.88
CA TRP A 401 -0.23 16.76 -1.10
C TRP A 401 -0.35 15.94 0.18
N LEU A 402 -1.51 16.01 0.83
CA LEU A 402 -1.83 15.13 1.95
C LEU A 402 -2.29 13.77 1.41
N MET A 403 -1.54 12.73 1.72
CA MET A 403 -1.70 11.37 1.20
C MET A 403 -2.04 10.41 2.34
N PRO A 404 -3.27 10.44 2.86
CA PRO A 404 -3.59 9.67 4.04
C PRO A 404 -3.84 8.20 3.71
N GLY A 405 -3.58 7.34 4.68
CA GLY A 405 -4.13 5.99 4.63
C GLY A 405 -5.64 5.98 4.86
N ARG A 406 -6.15 6.81 5.78
CA ARG A 406 -7.59 6.94 6.05
C ARG A 406 -8.15 8.29 5.60
N GLY A 407 -9.28 8.27 4.89
CA GLY A 407 -9.90 9.46 4.34
C GLY A 407 -9.38 9.85 2.95
N ALA A 408 -9.88 10.96 2.43
CA ALA A 408 -9.54 11.44 1.09
C ALA A 408 -8.21 12.19 1.07
N ARG A 409 -7.53 12.11 -0.08
CA ARG A 409 -6.34 12.91 -0.41
C ARG A 409 -6.70 14.38 -0.51
N VAL A 410 -5.75 15.26 -0.22
CA VAL A 410 -5.92 16.72 -0.43
C VAL A 410 -4.72 17.29 -1.16
N MET A 411 -4.98 18.07 -2.21
CA MET A 411 -3.97 18.89 -2.88
C MET A 411 -4.16 20.34 -2.46
N TYR A 412 -3.09 20.94 -1.93
CA TYR A 412 -3.04 22.35 -1.56
C TYR A 412 -2.36 23.17 -2.64
N ARG A 413 -2.86 24.39 -2.89
CA ARG A 413 -2.22 25.29 -3.86
C ARG A 413 -0.90 25.82 -3.30
N THR A 414 -0.82 26.03 -1.99
CA THR A 414 0.38 26.53 -1.32
C THR A 414 0.71 25.73 -0.05
N ARG A 415 1.98 25.72 0.34
CA ARG A 415 2.43 25.14 1.62
C ARG A 415 1.74 25.80 2.82
N LYS A 416 1.42 27.10 2.72
CA LYS A 416 0.71 27.87 3.75
C LYS A 416 -0.73 27.38 3.95
N GLU A 417 -1.43 27.05 2.86
CA GLU A 417 -2.77 26.44 2.93
C GLU A 417 -2.72 25.09 3.66
N GLY A 418 -1.81 24.20 3.26
CA GLY A 418 -1.65 22.89 3.90
C GLY A 418 -1.30 22.99 5.39
N LYS A 419 -0.37 23.89 5.74
CA LYS A 419 -0.03 24.20 7.13
C LYS A 419 -1.26 24.65 7.93
N ALA A 420 -2.01 25.63 7.42
CA ALA A 420 -3.17 26.17 8.13
C ALA A 420 -4.28 25.12 8.30
N ASP A 421 -4.50 24.25 7.32
CA ASP A 421 -5.52 23.20 7.40
C ASP A 421 -5.16 22.14 8.46
N LEU A 422 -3.87 21.72 8.50
CA LEU A 422 -3.35 20.82 9.53
C LEU A 422 -3.37 21.44 10.93
N GLU A 423 -3.00 22.73 11.08
CA GLU A 423 -3.10 23.44 12.37
C GLU A 423 -4.55 23.46 12.89
N LYS A 424 -5.51 23.80 12.03
CA LYS A 424 -6.94 23.74 12.39
C LYS A 424 -7.39 22.32 12.75
N ALA A 425 -6.85 21.28 12.10
CA ALA A 425 -7.15 19.89 12.43
C ALA A 425 -6.61 19.49 13.81
N ALA A 426 -5.40 19.97 14.16
CA ALA A 426 -4.84 19.77 15.49
C ALA A 426 -5.67 20.48 16.57
N GLU A 427 -6.05 21.74 16.35
CA GLU A 427 -6.92 22.50 17.26
C GLU A 427 -8.26 21.80 17.49
N ARG A 428 -8.92 21.32 16.42
CA ARG A 428 -10.16 20.53 16.54
C ARG A 428 -9.95 19.26 17.36
N THR A 429 -8.86 18.55 17.14
CA THR A 429 -8.52 17.32 17.88
C THR A 429 -8.44 17.56 19.39
N GLU A 430 -7.83 18.67 19.79
CA GLU A 430 -7.73 19.05 21.21
C GLU A 430 -9.06 19.49 21.81
N ALA A 431 -9.85 20.22 21.03
CA ALA A 431 -11.14 20.74 21.45
C ALA A 431 -12.24 19.66 21.55
N LEU A 432 -11.99 18.43 21.10
CA LEU A 432 -12.97 17.35 21.24
C LEU A 432 -13.29 17.13 22.73
N PRO A 433 -14.57 16.94 23.10
CA PRO A 433 -14.95 16.69 24.49
C PRO A 433 -14.29 15.41 25.00
N ASN A 434 -13.80 15.38 26.24
CA ASN A 434 -13.29 14.16 26.86
C ASN A 434 -14.41 13.12 26.82
N LEU A 435 -14.23 12.08 26.00
CA LEU A 435 -15.09 10.90 26.07
C LEU A 435 -14.74 10.19 27.38
N ALA A 436 -15.51 10.46 28.43
CA ALA A 436 -15.47 9.65 29.64
C ALA A 436 -15.73 8.19 29.23
N GLY A 437 -14.70 7.35 29.29
CA GLY A 437 -14.80 5.90 29.19
C GLY A 437 -15.35 5.34 27.88
N ASN A 438 -14.51 5.20 26.85
CA ASN A 438 -14.68 4.13 25.86
C ASN A 438 -13.55 3.12 26.01
N ARG A 439 -13.50 2.53 27.21
CA ARG A 439 -12.92 1.20 27.42
C ARG A 439 -14.03 0.19 27.20
N LEU A 440 -14.54 0.07 25.98
CA LEU A 440 -15.49 -0.97 25.51
C LEU A 440 -15.84 -0.64 24.05
N LEU A 441 -15.39 -1.45 23.11
CA LEU A 441 -16.04 -1.77 21.81
C LEU A 441 -15.18 -2.72 20.93
N PHE A 442 -14.05 -3.24 21.45
CA PHE A 442 -13.47 -4.48 20.94
C PHE A 442 -13.24 -5.44 22.11
N GLY A 443 -14.35 -5.85 22.71
CA GLY A 443 -14.41 -7.04 23.54
C GLY A 443 -14.43 -8.26 22.64
N THR A 444 -13.50 -9.16 22.90
CA THR A 444 -13.46 -10.54 22.43
C THR A 444 -14.74 -11.29 22.79
N GLU A 445 -15.79 -11.18 21.98
CA GLU A 445 -16.92 -12.12 21.96
C GLU A 445 -17.45 -12.26 20.53
N PHE A 446 -16.73 -13.07 19.74
CA PHE A 446 -17.31 -13.84 18.66
C PHE A 446 -16.64 -15.21 18.72
N LEU A 447 -17.19 -16.07 19.58
CA LEU A 447 -17.11 -17.52 19.44
C LEU A 447 -18.32 -17.99 18.64
#